data_AF-A0A3D0KUN3-F1
#
_entry.id   AF-A0A3D0KUN3-F1
#
_cell.length_a   1.000
_cell.length_b   1.000
_cell.length_c   1.000
_cell.angle_alpha   90.00
_cell.angle_beta   90.00
_cell.angle_gamma   90.00
#
_symmetry.space_group_name_H-M   'P 1'
#
loop_
_entity.id
_entity.type
_entity.pdbx_description
1 polymer ?
#
loop_
_entity_poly.entity_id
_entity_poly.type
_entity_poly.pdbx_seq_one_letter_code
_entity_poly.pdbx_strand_id
1 'polypeptide(L)' 'VALVDANKTHPLYGPFIRGLSYANATAFVSEKPQRQSLIDAYDMVVLQGADPAAALKKVAKAEQEVFDEFFED' A
#
# COMPACT_ATOMS: atom_id res chain seq x y z
N VAL A 1 -3.51 -22.10 10.06
CA VAL A 1 -2.24 -21.32 10.04
C VAL A 1 -1.67 -21.38 8.63
N ALA A 2 -1.37 -20.24 7.99
CA ALA A 2 -0.93 -20.20 6.59
C ALA A 2 0.51 -20.69 6.36
N LEU A 3 1.43 -20.37 7.27
CA LEU A 3 2.89 -20.56 7.12
C LEU A 3 3.41 -21.97 7.46
N VAL A 4 2.59 -23.01 7.30
CA VAL A 4 3.01 -24.42 7.49
C VAL A 4 3.77 -24.95 6.27
N ASP A 5 4.61 -25.96 6.46
CA ASP A 5 5.50 -26.48 5.40
C ASP A 5 4.75 -27.02 4.19
N ALA A 6 3.64 -27.74 4.41
CA ALA A 6 2.77 -28.23 3.35
C ALA A 6 2.27 -27.08 2.43
N ASN A 7 1.97 -25.91 3.00
CA ASN A 7 1.51 -24.75 2.24
C ASN A 7 2.66 -24.00 1.56
N LYS A 8 3.81 -23.87 2.25
CA LYS A 8 5.01 -23.19 1.73
C LYS A 8 5.64 -23.93 0.54
N THR A 9 5.50 -25.25 0.49
CA THR A 9 6.08 -26.12 -0.54
C THR A 9 5.13 -26.42 -1.70
N HIS A 10 3.88 -25.99 -1.61
CA HIS A 10 2.90 -26.24 -2.66
C HIS A 10 3.32 -25.61 -4.00
N PRO A 11 3.20 -26.32 -5.14
CA PRO A 11 3.72 -25.85 -6.43
C PRO A 11 3.04 -24.58 -6.97
N LEU A 12 1.74 -24.40 -6.71
CA LEU A 12 0.98 -23.24 -7.20
C LEU A 12 1.08 -21.99 -6.30
N TYR A 13 0.78 -22.12 -5.01
CA TYR A 13 0.69 -20.98 -4.09
C TYR A 13 1.84 -20.90 -3.07
N GLY A 14 2.75 -21.87 -3.04
CA GLY A 14 3.91 -21.85 -2.15
C GLY A 14 4.74 -20.56 -2.26
N PRO A 15 5.05 -20.04 -3.47
CA PRO A 15 5.71 -18.74 -3.62
C PRO A 15 4.98 -17.59 -2.93
N PHE A 16 3.65 -17.51 -3.09
CA PHE A 16 2.81 -16.49 -2.44
C PHE A 16 2.83 -16.62 -0.90
N ILE A 17 2.67 -17.85 -0.37
CA ILE A 17 2.66 -18.10 1.07
C ILE A 17 4.01 -17.73 1.72
N ARG A 18 5.13 -17.97 1.05
CA ARG A 18 6.45 -17.52 1.52
C ARG A 18 6.54 -15.99 1.53
N GLY A 19 5.86 -15.31 0.61
CA GLY A 19 5.72 -13.86 0.61
C GLY A 19 5.11 -13.28 1.88
N LEU A 20 4.19 -14.02 2.51
CA LEU A 20 3.50 -13.56 3.71
C LEU A 20 4.41 -13.36 4.92
N SER A 21 5.59 -13.99 4.97
CA SER A 21 6.49 -13.85 6.14
C SER A 21 7.13 -12.47 6.25
N TYR A 22 7.16 -11.69 5.15
CA TYR A 22 7.68 -10.33 5.10
C TYR A 22 6.63 -9.32 4.58
N ALA A 23 5.39 -9.78 4.37
CA ALA A 23 4.30 -8.91 3.97
C ALA A 23 3.84 -8.06 5.15
N ASN A 24 3.52 -6.80 4.88
CA ASN A 24 2.85 -5.93 5.84
C ASN A 24 1.42 -5.67 5.35
N ALA A 25 0.43 -5.94 6.20
CA ALA A 25 -0.93 -5.53 5.96
C ALA A 25 -1.11 -4.11 6.49
N THR A 26 -1.16 -3.13 5.59
CA THR A 26 -1.43 -1.74 5.97
C THR A 26 -2.83 -1.64 6.55
N ALA A 27 -2.95 -1.08 7.76
CA ALA A 27 -4.24 -0.74 8.33
C ALA A 27 -4.65 0.64 7.81
N PHE A 28 -5.74 0.67 7.04
CA PHE A 28 -6.32 1.90 6.51
C PHE A 28 -7.44 2.39 7.42
N VAL A 29 -7.51 3.70 7.68
CA VAL A 29 -8.68 4.33 8.30
C VAL A 29 -9.81 4.51 7.29
N SER A 30 -9.46 4.72 6.01
CA SER A 30 -10.37 4.76 4.88
C SER A 30 -9.63 4.33 3.61
N GLU A 31 -9.79 3.06 3.22
CA GLU A 31 -9.00 2.46 2.14
C GLU A 31 -9.14 3.19 0.80
N LYS A 32 -10.36 3.61 0.44
CA LYS A 32 -10.64 4.23 -0.87
C LYS A 32 -9.81 5.50 -1.12
N PRO A 33 -9.86 6.55 -0.27
CA PRO A 33 -9.06 7.75 -0.48
C PRO A 33 -7.55 7.50 -0.33
N GLN A 34 -7.13 6.68 0.65
CA GLN A 34 -5.71 6.39 0.86
C GLN A 34 -5.08 5.62 -0.32
N ARG A 35 -5.81 4.63 -0.88
CA ARG A 35 -5.39 3.92 -2.10
C ARG A 35 -5.34 4.87 -3.31
N GLN A 36 -6.30 5.79 -3.43
CA GLN A 36 -6.33 6.73 -4.56
C GLN A 36 -5.12 7.67 -4.54
N SER A 37 -4.74 8.21 -3.37
CA SER A 37 -3.55 9.04 -3.19
C SER A 37 -2.28 8.38 -3.74
N LEU A 38 -2.08 7.09 -3.44
CA LEU A 38 -0.89 6.37 -3.92
C LEU A 38 -0.92 6.13 -5.44
N ILE A 39 -2.09 5.80 -6.00
CA ILE A 39 -2.26 5.64 -7.46
C ILE A 39 -1.96 6.95 -8.18
N ASP A 40 -2.47 8.07 -7.68
CA ASP A 40 -2.24 9.38 -8.27
C ASP A 40 -0.74 9.75 -8.27
N ALA A 41 -0.01 9.43 -7.19
CA ALA A 41 1.44 9.62 -7.15
C ALA A 41 2.19 8.77 -8.16
N TYR A 42 1.79 7.50 -8.33
CA TYR A 42 2.36 6.63 -9.34
C TYR A 42 2.12 7.17 -10.77
N ASP A 43 0.89 7.61 -11.06
CA ASP A 43 0.53 8.15 -12.36
C ASP A 43 1.26 9.47 -12.65
N MET A 44 1.45 10.34 -11.66
CA MET A 44 2.28 11.54 -11.80
C MET A 44 3.71 11.21 -12.25
N VAL A 45 4.32 10.14 -11.72
CA VAL A 45 5.67 9.73 -12.12
C VAL A 45 5.67 9.09 -13.50
N VAL A 46 4.84 8.05 -13.70
CA VAL A 46 4.93 7.18 -14.87
C VAL A 46 4.31 7.82 -16.12
N LEU A 47 3.24 8.59 -15.97
CA LEU A 47 2.51 9.18 -17.09
C LEU A 47 2.90 10.64 -17.34
N GLN A 48 3.29 11.38 -16.29
CA GLN A 48 3.54 12.82 -16.38
C GLN A 48 5.01 13.21 -16.22
N GLY A 49 5.89 12.25 -15.88
CA GLY A 49 7.32 12.49 -15.71
C GLY A 49 7.68 13.34 -14.49
N ALA A 50 6.81 13.38 -13.48
CA ALA A 50 7.07 14.10 -12.24
C ALA A 50 8.23 13.45 -11.46
N ASP A 51 8.96 14.27 -10.69
CA ASP A 51 9.93 13.76 -9.73
C ASP A 51 9.22 12.88 -8.67
N PRO A 52 9.70 11.66 -8.38
CA PRO A 52 9.03 10.75 -7.45
C PRO A 52 8.90 11.30 -6.03
N ALA A 53 9.91 12.00 -5.52
CA ALA A 53 9.86 12.56 -4.17
C ALA A 53 8.84 13.70 -4.09
N ALA A 54 8.76 14.54 -5.13
CA ALA A 54 7.74 15.59 -5.23
C ALA A 54 6.32 15.02 -5.34
N ALA A 55 6.12 13.99 -6.17
CA ALA A 55 4.82 13.31 -6.33
C ALA A 55 4.35 12.70 -5.00
N LEU A 56 5.23 12.00 -4.30
CA LEU A 56 4.92 11.40 -3.00
C LEU A 56 4.63 12.46 -1.93
N LYS A 57 5.44 13.53 -1.87
CA LYS A 57 5.23 14.63 -0.91
C LYS A 57 3.89 15.33 -1.11
N LYS A 58 3.44 15.45 -2.36
CA LYS A 58 2.13 16.05 -2.68
C LYS A 58 0.99 15.21 -2.10
N VAL A 59 1.00 13.89 -2.32
CA VAL A 59 -0.10 13.01 -1.87
C VAL A 59 -0.03 12.67 -0.38
N ALA A 60 1.16 12.74 0.24
CA ALA A 60 1.30 12.58 1.69
C ALA A 60 0.50 13.62 2.48
N LYS A 61 0.31 14.83 1.93
CA LYS A 61 -0.57 15.84 2.53
C LYS A 61 -2.04 15.40 2.49
N ALA A 62 -2.51 14.87 1.36
CA ALA A 62 -3.88 14.35 1.23
C ALA A 62 -4.12 13.12 2.13
N GLU A 63 -3.10 12.27 2.30
CA GLU A 63 -3.12 11.16 3.27
C GLU A 63 -3.29 11.68 4.71
N GLN A 64 -2.56 12.74 5.07
CA GLN A 64 -2.65 13.35 6.39
C GLN A 64 -4.04 13.95 6.65
N GLU A 65 -4.65 14.62 5.67
CA GLU A 65 -6.02 15.16 5.79
C GLU A 65 -7.05 14.06 6.11
N VAL A 66 -6.88 12.85 5.56
CA VAL A 66 -7.75 11.69 5.87
C VAL A 66 -7.53 11.20 7.31
N PHE A 67 -6.29 11.19 7.78
CA PHE A 67 -6.00 10.84 9.18
C PHE A 67 -6.53 11.89 10.14
N ASP A 68 -6.34 13.16 9.84
CA ASP A 68 -6.83 14.27 10.65
C ASP A 68 -8.36 14.18 10.77
N GLU A 69 -9.10 14.01 9.66
CA GLU A 69 -10.57 13.82 9.69
C GLU A 69 -11.01 12.62 10.54
N PHE A 70 -10.23 11.52 10.54
CA PHE A 70 -10.57 10.32 11.30
C PHE A 70 -10.26 10.42 12.80
N PHE A 71 -9.21 11.16 13.17
CA PHE A 71 -8.71 11.26 14.55
C PHE A 71 -9.06 12.59 15.25
N GLU A 72 -9.67 13.55 14.55
CA GLU A 72 -10.30 14.72 15.15
C GLU A 72 -11.54 14.28 15.95
N ASP A 73 -11.39 14.11 17.27
CA ASP A 73 -12.48 13.99 18.26
C ASP A 73 -13.32 15.28 18.37
#